data_AF-A0A5J5J288-F1
#
_entry.id   AF-A0A5J5J288-F1
#
_cell.length_a   1.000
_cell.length_b   1.000
_cell.length_c   1.000
_cell.angle_alpha   90.00
_cell.angle_beta   90.00
_cell.angle_gamma   90.00
#
_symmetry.space_group_name_H-M   'P 1'
#
loop_
_entity.id
_entity.type
_entity.pdbx_description
1 polymer ?
#
loop_
_entity_poly.entity_id
_entity_poly.type
_entity_poly.pdbx_seq_one_letter_code
_entity_poly.pdbx_strand_id
1 'polypeptide(L)'
;MKLEEVRAAVQASGELVGIDGPQFLADATSLSSWSPFHIGNDHPVAARVTVTRKGQAPREVVIVWDEYADEMENNPEWNATRDRKPTAVFGGEAERHGYRVVFADILAPLIAAETQPSAPPPADPWARSDEGDPAIFLALKLTETEADVDAVWALAKGHRTAALERACRQRKAELRAAAAIPAVPLPRAEKVASVPKAPTVARVPVVESRPMPAPRPPTPQRDTAISRALAEAEQASGKTVSRKAQSRGQRDSGRRGGGQR
;
A
#
# COMPACT_ATOMS: atom_id res chain seq x y z
N MET A 1 -18.19 1.34 -11.16
CA MET A 1 -19.55 1.83 -11.43
C MET A 1 -19.61 3.36 -11.38
N LYS A 2 -20.21 3.97 -12.41
CA LYS A 2 -20.44 5.43 -12.50
C LYS A 2 -21.70 5.84 -11.71
N LEU A 3 -21.78 7.10 -11.27
CA LEU A 3 -22.94 7.61 -10.50
C LEU A 3 -24.28 7.39 -11.24
N GLU A 4 -24.33 7.67 -12.54
CA GLU A 4 -25.55 7.53 -13.35
C GLU A 4 -26.05 6.08 -13.40
N GLU A 5 -25.14 5.10 -13.44
CA GLU A 5 -25.49 3.67 -13.41
C GLU A 5 -26.08 3.27 -12.04
N VAL A 6 -25.48 3.78 -10.96
CA VAL A 6 -25.96 3.57 -9.59
C VAL A 6 -27.37 4.16 -9.43
N ARG A 7 -27.55 5.41 -9.88
CA ARG A 7 -28.82 6.12 -9.80
C ARG A 7 -29.89 5.41 -10.62
N ALA A 8 -29.59 4.99 -11.84
CA ALA A 8 -30.51 4.25 -12.70
C ALA A 8 -30.95 2.91 -12.06
N ALA A 9 -30.01 2.15 -11.49
CA ALA A 9 -30.33 0.90 -10.81
C ALA A 9 -31.24 1.12 -9.58
N VAL A 10 -30.93 2.13 -8.77
CA VAL A 10 -31.76 2.48 -7.60
C VAL A 10 -33.15 2.96 -8.04
N GLN A 11 -33.26 3.79 -9.07
CA GLN A 11 -34.56 4.22 -9.61
C GLN A 11 -35.36 3.05 -10.17
N ALA A 12 -34.73 2.15 -10.92
CA ALA A 12 -35.37 0.96 -11.48
C ALA A 12 -35.91 0.01 -10.40
N SER A 13 -35.34 0.01 -9.20
CA SER A 13 -35.85 -0.79 -8.09
C SER A 13 -37.23 -0.32 -7.57
N GLY A 14 -37.61 0.94 -7.82
CA GLY A 14 -38.83 1.54 -7.28
C GLY A 14 -38.84 1.77 -5.76
N GLU A 15 -37.72 1.50 -5.07
CA GLU A 15 -37.59 1.61 -3.62
C GLU A 15 -37.16 3.02 -3.16
N LEU A 16 -36.70 3.86 -4.08
CA LEU A 16 -36.28 5.23 -3.80
C LEU A 16 -37.49 6.15 -3.63
N VAL A 17 -37.57 6.81 -2.48
CA VAL A 17 -38.60 7.82 -2.19
C VAL A 17 -38.07 9.22 -2.49
N GLY A 18 -36.81 9.49 -2.15
CA GLY A 18 -36.20 10.81 -2.36
C GLY A 18 -34.73 10.85 -2.00
N ILE A 19 -34.06 11.89 -2.48
CA ILE A 19 -32.68 12.21 -2.17
C ILE A 19 -32.57 13.72 -1.95
N ASP A 20 -32.00 14.12 -0.81
CA ASP A 20 -31.71 15.51 -0.48
C ASP A 20 -30.19 15.70 -0.41
N GLY A 21 -29.67 16.58 -1.26
CA GLY A 21 -28.23 16.87 -1.37
C GLY A 21 -27.71 16.75 -2.81
N PRO A 22 -26.38 16.81 -3.01
CA PRO A 22 -25.35 16.94 -1.99
C PRO A 22 -25.37 18.32 -1.31
N GLN A 23 -25.12 18.34 0.00
CA GLN A 23 -24.87 19.56 0.76
C GLN A 23 -23.43 19.55 1.26
N PHE A 24 -22.78 20.70 1.25
CA PHE A 24 -21.37 20.88 1.54
C PHE A 24 -21.19 21.64 2.84
N LEU A 25 -20.17 21.23 3.58
CA LEU A 25 -19.66 21.94 4.74
C LEU A 25 -18.41 22.72 4.31
N ALA A 26 -18.47 24.05 4.42
CA ALA A 26 -17.41 24.92 3.94
C ALA A 26 -16.21 24.98 4.89
N ASP A 27 -16.43 24.89 6.21
CA ASP A 27 -15.39 24.97 7.22
C ASP A 27 -15.63 24.00 8.38
N ALA A 28 -14.54 23.57 9.03
CA ALA A 28 -14.63 22.70 10.21
C ALA A 28 -15.06 23.46 11.48
N THR A 29 -14.98 24.79 11.44
CA THR A 29 -15.33 25.70 12.55
C THR A 29 -16.83 25.94 12.67
N SER A 30 -17.57 25.97 11.55
CA SER A 30 -19.03 26.10 11.53
C SER A 30 -19.70 24.79 11.08
N LEU A 31 -19.56 23.75 11.93
CA LEU A 31 -20.15 22.42 11.74
C LEU A 31 -21.69 22.41 11.53
N SER A 32 -22.37 23.54 11.76
CA SER A 32 -23.81 23.70 11.66
C SER A 32 -24.30 24.30 10.34
N SER A 33 -23.42 24.82 9.48
CA SER A 33 -23.82 25.48 8.23
C SER A 33 -23.54 24.61 7.00
N TRP A 34 -24.51 23.78 6.67
CA TRP A 34 -24.54 22.99 5.44
C TRP A 34 -25.21 23.78 4.32
N SER A 35 -24.61 23.78 3.13
CA SER A 35 -25.11 24.51 1.98
C SER A 35 -25.18 23.62 0.73
N PRO A 36 -26.22 23.70 -0.11
CA PRO A 36 -26.22 23.02 -1.40
C PRO A 36 -25.14 23.54 -2.36
N PHE A 37 -24.54 24.69 -2.05
CA PHE A 37 -23.46 25.29 -2.83
C PHE A 37 -22.22 25.47 -1.97
N HIS A 38 -21.08 25.08 -2.51
CA HIS A 38 -19.78 25.48 -1.98
C HIS A 38 -19.29 26.71 -2.75
N ILE A 39 -19.07 27.81 -2.04
CA ILE A 39 -18.60 29.08 -2.63
C ILE A 39 -17.24 29.38 -2.00
N GLY A 40 -16.17 29.01 -2.69
CA GLY A 40 -14.79 29.19 -2.23
C GLY A 40 -13.79 28.67 -3.26
N ASN A 41 -12.53 29.07 -3.13
CA ASN A 41 -11.42 28.54 -3.93
C ASN A 41 -10.84 27.25 -3.35
N ASP A 42 -11.11 26.98 -2.07
CA ASP A 42 -10.71 25.76 -1.39
C ASP A 42 -11.73 24.65 -1.62
N HIS A 43 -11.38 23.41 -1.31
CA HIS A 43 -12.34 22.31 -1.32
C HIS A 43 -13.25 22.35 -0.09
N PRO A 44 -14.49 21.80 -0.16
CA PRO A 44 -15.32 21.64 1.03
C PRO A 44 -14.65 20.68 2.02
N VAL A 45 -14.99 20.81 3.30
CA VAL A 45 -14.51 19.90 4.36
C VAL A 45 -15.23 18.57 4.29
N ALA A 46 -16.54 18.60 4.06
CA ALA A 46 -17.37 17.42 3.96
C ALA A 46 -18.52 17.64 2.99
N ALA A 47 -19.06 16.54 2.47
CA ALA A 47 -20.31 16.51 1.74
C ALA A 47 -21.27 15.53 2.42
N ARG A 48 -22.54 15.90 2.49
CA ARG A 48 -23.60 15.03 2.99
C ARG A 48 -24.70 14.84 1.98
N VAL A 49 -25.35 13.69 2.09
CA VAL A 49 -26.57 13.37 1.36
C VAL A 49 -27.53 12.66 2.30
N THR A 50 -28.82 12.95 2.18
CA THR A 50 -29.87 12.23 2.88
C THR A 50 -30.67 11.42 1.87
N VAL A 51 -30.68 10.12 2.04
CA VAL A 51 -31.36 9.19 1.14
C VAL A 51 -32.57 8.60 1.86
N THR A 52 -33.73 8.68 1.22
CA THR A 52 -34.98 8.12 1.74
C THR A 52 -35.40 6.91 0.93
N ARG A 53 -35.46 5.76 1.61
CA ARG A 53 -35.91 4.48 1.06
C ARG A 53 -37.29 4.13 1.62
N LYS A 54 -38.12 3.48 0.81
CA LYS A 54 -39.47 3.07 1.20
C LYS A 54 -39.42 2.18 2.45
N GLY A 55 -40.28 2.49 3.43
CA GLY A 55 -40.38 1.73 4.67
C GLY A 55 -39.19 1.89 5.63
N GLN A 56 -38.27 2.84 5.38
CA GLN A 56 -37.13 3.13 6.23
C GLN A 56 -37.11 4.60 6.64
N ALA A 57 -36.51 4.90 7.79
CA ALA A 57 -36.22 6.28 8.18
C ALA A 57 -35.19 6.87 7.20
N PRO A 58 -35.26 8.19 6.88
CA PRO A 58 -34.23 8.85 6.08
C PRO A 58 -32.86 8.64 6.69
N ARG A 59 -31.87 8.31 5.85
CA ARG A 59 -30.51 8.05 6.29
C ARG A 59 -29.58 9.14 5.75
N GLU A 60 -28.97 9.86 6.68
CA GLU A 60 -27.91 10.83 6.39
C GLU A 60 -26.57 10.10 6.25
N VAL A 61 -25.82 10.45 5.21
CA VAL A 61 -24.50 9.92 4.90
C VAL A 61 -23.56 11.10 4.66
N VAL A 62 -22.45 11.13 5.38
CA VAL A 62 -21.45 12.19 5.31
C VAL A 62 -20.13 11.58 4.87
N ILE A 63 -19.45 12.22 3.92
CA ILE A 63 -18.08 11.90 3.51
C ILE A 63 -17.19 13.11 3.74
N VAL A 64 -15.97 12.87 4.21
CA VAL A 64 -14.97 13.91 4.47
C VAL A 64 -14.04 14.03 3.26
N TRP A 65 -13.69 15.25 2.88
CA TRP A 65 -12.87 15.49 1.70
C TRP A 65 -11.48 14.86 1.84
N ASP A 66 -10.84 15.01 3.00
CA ASP A 66 -9.49 14.49 3.21
C ASP A 66 -9.44 12.96 3.08
N GLU A 67 -10.44 12.26 3.64
CA GLU A 67 -10.57 10.81 3.49
C GLU A 67 -10.79 10.39 2.03
N TYR A 68 -11.56 11.19 1.28
CA TYR A 68 -11.79 10.96 -0.14
C TYR A 68 -10.57 11.31 -1.02
N ALA A 69 -9.81 12.34 -0.67
CA ALA A 69 -8.68 12.82 -1.44
C ALA A 69 -7.51 11.84 -1.42
N ASP A 70 -7.33 11.15 -0.29
CA ASP A 70 -6.30 10.12 -0.09
C ASP A 70 -6.55 8.85 -0.92
N GLU A 71 -7.80 8.60 -1.36
CA GLU A 71 -8.14 7.58 -2.35
C GLU A 71 -7.75 8.03 -3.76
N MET A 72 -6.46 8.20 -4.01
CA MET A 72 -5.95 8.45 -5.37
C MET A 72 -6.10 7.19 -6.22
N GLU A 73 -7.13 7.16 -7.08
CA GLU A 73 -7.22 6.17 -8.15
C GLU A 73 -6.04 6.34 -9.12
N ASN A 74 -5.43 5.23 -9.54
CA ASN A 74 -4.42 5.17 -10.61
C ASN A 74 -5.04 5.43 -12.01
N ASN A 75 -5.96 6.39 -12.10
CA ASN A 75 -6.63 6.78 -13.34
C ASN A 75 -6.34 8.27 -13.63
N PRO A 76 -5.40 8.56 -14.55
CA PRO A 76 -5.01 9.94 -14.88
C PRO A 76 -6.15 10.80 -15.42
N GLU A 77 -7.09 10.22 -16.17
CA GLU A 77 -8.23 10.95 -16.74
C GLU A 77 -9.25 11.32 -15.67
N TRP A 78 -9.45 10.43 -14.69
CA TRP A 78 -10.27 10.68 -13.53
C TRP A 78 -9.68 11.80 -12.66
N ASN A 79 -8.37 11.72 -12.37
CA ASN A 79 -7.67 12.75 -11.61
C ASN A 79 -7.74 14.12 -12.31
N ALA A 80 -7.58 14.17 -13.63
CA ALA A 80 -7.75 15.41 -14.40
C ALA A 80 -9.19 15.96 -14.36
N THR A 81 -10.20 15.11 -14.29
CA THR A 81 -11.61 15.52 -14.16
C THR A 81 -11.89 16.06 -12.75
N ARG A 82 -11.34 15.40 -11.73
CA ARG A 82 -11.39 15.82 -10.32
C ARG A 82 -10.75 17.19 -10.13
N ASP A 83 -9.57 17.41 -10.70
CA ASP A 83 -8.86 18.70 -10.58
C ASP A 83 -9.62 19.87 -11.24
N ARG A 84 -10.33 19.60 -12.34
CA ARG A 84 -11.13 20.63 -13.03
C ARG A 84 -12.43 20.99 -12.30
N LYS A 85 -13.05 20.02 -11.60
CA LYS A 85 -14.37 20.17 -10.98
C LYS A 85 -14.44 19.46 -9.61
N PRO A 86 -13.59 19.84 -8.63
CA PRO A 86 -13.42 19.10 -7.39
C PRO A 86 -14.73 18.96 -6.61
N THR A 87 -15.44 20.06 -6.38
CA THR A 87 -16.71 20.06 -5.63
C THR A 87 -17.80 19.23 -6.29
N ALA A 88 -17.94 19.30 -7.62
CA ALA A 88 -18.98 18.57 -8.34
C ALA A 88 -18.71 17.06 -8.33
N VAL A 89 -17.44 16.67 -8.51
CA VAL A 89 -17.01 15.27 -8.44
C VAL A 89 -17.23 14.72 -7.03
N PHE A 90 -16.86 15.47 -6.00
CA PHE A 90 -17.05 15.08 -4.61
C PHE A 90 -18.52 15.02 -4.18
N GLY A 91 -19.35 15.95 -4.63
CA GLY A 91 -20.80 15.88 -4.42
C GLY A 91 -21.41 14.63 -5.06
N GLY A 92 -20.98 14.30 -6.28
CA GLY A 92 -21.39 13.06 -6.95
C GLY A 92 -20.91 11.80 -6.22
N GLU A 93 -19.73 11.85 -5.60
CA GLU A 93 -19.25 10.76 -4.76
C GLU A 93 -20.09 10.59 -3.50
N ALA A 94 -20.48 11.69 -2.85
CA ALA A 94 -21.35 11.66 -1.67
C ALA A 94 -22.68 10.97 -2.01
N GLU A 95 -23.29 11.32 -3.15
CA GLU A 95 -24.49 10.63 -3.64
C GLU A 95 -24.25 9.14 -3.89
N ARG A 96 -23.16 8.81 -4.59
CA ARG A 96 -22.79 7.41 -4.88
C ARG A 96 -22.64 6.59 -3.60
N HIS A 97 -21.97 7.15 -2.60
CA HIS A 97 -21.76 6.52 -1.30
C HIS A 97 -23.09 6.39 -0.55
N GLY A 98 -23.93 7.42 -0.57
CA GLY A 98 -25.29 7.37 -0.02
C GLY A 98 -26.11 6.21 -0.58
N TYR A 99 -26.13 6.07 -1.91
CA TYR A 99 -26.82 4.95 -2.55
C TYR A 99 -26.23 3.59 -2.17
N ARG A 100 -24.89 3.45 -2.15
CA ARG A 100 -24.22 2.21 -1.74
C ARG A 100 -24.59 1.79 -0.32
N VAL A 101 -24.71 2.74 0.59
CA VAL A 101 -25.04 2.48 2.00
C VAL A 101 -26.51 2.11 2.20
N VAL A 102 -27.43 2.78 1.48
CA VAL A 102 -28.89 2.59 1.67
C VAL A 102 -29.47 1.44 0.81
N PHE A 103 -28.91 1.23 -0.37
CA PHE A 103 -29.37 0.24 -1.35
C PHE A 103 -28.29 -0.83 -1.63
N ALA A 104 -27.49 -1.16 -0.61
CA ALA A 104 -26.42 -2.16 -0.70
C ALA A 104 -26.93 -3.49 -1.28
N ASP A 105 -28.14 -3.92 -0.91
CA ASP A 105 -28.80 -5.13 -1.39
C ASP A 105 -29.12 -5.11 -2.89
N ILE A 106 -29.53 -3.95 -3.42
CA ILE A 106 -29.84 -3.77 -4.85
C ILE A 106 -28.56 -3.62 -5.68
N LEU A 107 -27.54 -2.99 -5.11
CA LEU A 107 -26.30 -2.69 -5.82
C LEU A 107 -25.26 -3.82 -5.74
N ALA A 108 -25.31 -4.66 -4.71
CA ALA A 108 -24.36 -5.77 -4.52
C ALA A 108 -24.23 -6.69 -5.75
N PRO A 109 -25.32 -7.13 -6.42
CA PRO A 109 -25.20 -7.95 -7.63
C PRO A 109 -24.48 -7.25 -8.79
N LEU A 110 -24.71 -5.94 -8.96
CA LEU A 110 -24.09 -5.15 -10.02
C LEU A 110 -22.59 -4.93 -9.76
N ILE A 111 -22.24 -4.63 -8.52
CA ILE A 111 -20.84 -4.49 -8.09
C ILE A 111 -20.10 -5.83 -8.23
N ALA A 112 -20.75 -6.94 -7.86
CA ALA A 112 -20.17 -8.27 -8.02
C ALA A 112 -19.93 -8.62 -9.49
N ALA A 113 -20.86 -8.28 -10.39
CA ALA A 113 -20.70 -8.48 -11.83
C ALA A 113 -19.57 -7.62 -12.43
N GLU A 114 -19.36 -6.40 -11.94
CA GLU A 114 -18.28 -5.51 -12.38
C GLU A 114 -16.90 -5.94 -11.82
N THR A 115 -16.88 -6.52 -10.62
CA THR A 115 -15.65 -7.01 -9.97
C THR A 115 -15.28 -8.42 -10.46
N GLN A 116 -16.19 -9.11 -11.14
CA GLN A 116 -15.89 -10.41 -11.73
C GLN A 116 -14.81 -10.19 -12.81
N PRO A 117 -13.63 -10.83 -12.68
CA PRO A 117 -12.58 -10.67 -13.66
C PRO A 117 -13.16 -11.09 -15.01
N SER A 118 -13.21 -10.13 -15.95
CA SER A 118 -13.52 -10.39 -17.34
C SER A 118 -12.70 -11.62 -17.75
N ALA A 119 -13.36 -12.65 -18.26
CA ALA A 119 -12.70 -13.88 -18.68
C ALA A 119 -11.43 -13.49 -19.46
N PRO A 120 -10.26 -14.05 -19.10
CA PRO A 120 -9.00 -13.59 -19.66
C PRO A 120 -9.12 -13.59 -21.18
N PRO A 121 -8.71 -12.50 -21.86
CA PRO A 121 -8.68 -12.50 -23.31
C PRO A 121 -7.91 -13.75 -23.77
N PRO A 122 -8.33 -14.41 -24.85
CA PRO A 122 -7.64 -15.60 -25.33
C PRO A 122 -6.16 -15.28 -25.43
N ALA A 123 -5.35 -16.04 -24.69
CA ALA A 123 -3.93 -15.76 -24.51
C ALA A 123 -3.29 -15.56 -25.89
N ASP A 124 -2.81 -14.34 -26.16
CA ASP A 124 -1.93 -14.09 -27.29
C ASP A 124 -0.62 -14.83 -26.97
N PRO A 125 -0.24 -15.86 -27.75
CA PRO A 125 0.97 -16.64 -27.49
C PRO A 125 2.26 -15.81 -27.58
N TRP A 126 2.16 -14.53 -27.97
CA TRP A 126 3.29 -13.60 -28.09
C TRP A 126 3.27 -12.43 -27.10
N ALA A 127 2.23 -12.30 -26.26
CA ALA A 127 2.23 -11.32 -25.18
C ALA A 127 3.23 -11.74 -24.10
N ARG A 128 4.38 -11.07 -24.03
CA ARG A 128 5.27 -11.19 -22.88
C ARG A 128 4.50 -10.71 -21.65
N SER A 129 4.16 -11.63 -20.75
CA SER A 129 3.51 -11.30 -19.49
C SER A 129 4.39 -10.30 -18.73
N ASP A 130 3.87 -9.11 -18.43
CA ASP A 130 4.49 -8.13 -17.53
C ASP A 130 4.54 -8.63 -16.07
N GLU A 131 3.96 -9.80 -15.82
CA GLU A 131 4.17 -10.58 -14.60
C GLU A 131 5.61 -11.08 -14.57
N GLY A 132 6.44 -10.39 -13.80
CA GLY A 132 7.82 -10.80 -13.55
C GLY A 132 7.90 -12.23 -13.01
N ASP A 133 9.10 -12.81 -13.03
CA ASP A 133 9.32 -14.22 -12.70
C ASP A 133 8.69 -14.59 -11.33
N PRO A 134 7.73 -15.53 -11.28
CA PRO A 134 7.03 -15.90 -10.05
C PRO A 134 7.97 -16.43 -8.96
N ALA A 135 9.11 -17.02 -9.34
CA ALA A 135 10.12 -17.46 -8.38
C ALA A 135 10.75 -16.27 -7.62
N ILE A 136 10.90 -15.12 -8.28
CA ILE A 136 11.44 -13.90 -7.66
C ILE A 136 10.43 -13.31 -6.67
N PHE A 137 9.14 -13.33 -6.99
CA PHE A 137 8.09 -12.89 -6.07
C PHE A 137 7.96 -13.81 -4.85
N LEU A 138 8.15 -15.12 -5.02
CA LEU A 138 8.20 -16.06 -3.91
C LEU A 138 9.42 -15.80 -3.01
N ALA A 139 10.60 -15.62 -3.62
CA ALA A 139 11.82 -15.28 -2.88
C ALA A 139 11.67 -13.96 -2.10
N LEU A 140 11.01 -12.96 -2.68
CA LEU A 140 10.73 -11.68 -2.02
C LEU A 140 9.82 -11.85 -0.79
N LYS A 141 8.79 -12.70 -0.85
CA LYS A 141 7.89 -12.94 0.30
C LYS A 141 8.59 -13.63 1.47
N LEU A 142 9.62 -14.42 1.19
CA LEU A 142 10.41 -15.14 2.20
C LEU A 142 11.51 -14.28 2.84
N THR A 143 11.67 -13.01 2.44
CA THR A 143 12.65 -12.10 3.03
C THR A 143 12.25 -11.67 4.43
N GLU A 144 13.18 -11.73 5.38
CA GLU A 144 12.97 -11.35 6.78
C GLU A 144 13.63 -10.00 7.11
N THR A 145 14.61 -9.57 6.31
CA THR A 145 15.33 -8.31 6.51
C THR A 145 15.31 -7.42 5.26
N GLU A 146 15.49 -6.10 5.44
CA GLU A 146 15.59 -5.18 4.30
C GLU A 146 16.79 -5.50 3.40
N ALA A 147 17.89 -6.02 3.98
CA ALA A 147 19.07 -6.43 3.23
C ALA A 147 18.78 -7.62 2.31
N ASP A 148 17.91 -8.54 2.72
CA ASP A 148 17.48 -9.67 1.89
C ASP A 148 16.61 -9.19 0.72
N VAL A 149 15.76 -8.19 0.93
CA VAL A 149 15.00 -7.54 -0.15
C VAL A 149 15.94 -6.93 -1.19
N ASP A 150 17.00 -6.26 -0.75
CA ASP A 150 18.02 -5.70 -1.66
C ASP A 150 18.81 -6.77 -2.40
N ALA A 151 19.10 -7.90 -1.76
CA ALA A 151 19.73 -9.05 -2.40
C ALA A 151 18.83 -9.65 -3.50
N VAL A 152 17.53 -9.83 -3.21
CA VAL A 152 16.54 -10.30 -4.21
C VAL A 152 16.44 -9.32 -5.39
N TRP A 153 16.43 -8.02 -5.14
CA TRP A 153 16.39 -6.99 -6.18
C TRP A 153 17.67 -6.97 -7.05
N ALA A 154 18.83 -7.23 -6.44
CA ALA A 154 20.10 -7.35 -7.15
C ALA A 154 20.15 -8.61 -8.03
N LEU A 155 19.65 -9.74 -7.51
CA LEU A 155 19.57 -11.02 -8.23
C LEU A 155 18.56 -10.99 -9.38
N ALA A 156 17.49 -10.22 -9.24
CA ALA A 156 16.48 -10.02 -10.29
C ALA A 156 16.94 -9.17 -11.49
N LYS A 157 18.24 -8.89 -11.62
CA LYS A 157 18.80 -8.11 -12.73
C LYS A 157 18.48 -8.78 -14.07
N GLY A 158 17.75 -8.09 -14.94
CA GLY A 158 17.24 -8.61 -16.21
C GLY A 158 15.78 -9.09 -16.17
N HIS A 159 15.21 -9.25 -14.97
CA HIS A 159 13.81 -9.61 -14.72
C HIS A 159 13.06 -8.51 -13.94
N ARG A 160 13.64 -7.30 -13.91
CA ARG A 160 13.05 -6.16 -13.18
C ARG A 160 11.84 -5.64 -13.93
N THR A 161 10.72 -5.59 -13.24
CA THR A 161 9.47 -4.99 -13.71
C THR A 161 8.99 -3.95 -12.71
N ALA A 162 8.09 -3.05 -13.15
CA ALA A 162 7.46 -2.09 -12.25
C ALA A 162 6.64 -2.77 -11.13
N ALA A 163 6.12 -3.98 -11.39
CA ALA A 163 5.44 -4.79 -10.38
C ALA A 163 6.43 -5.28 -9.29
N LEU A 164 7.60 -5.77 -9.68
CA LEU A 164 8.63 -6.21 -8.73
C LEU A 164 9.14 -5.04 -7.87
N GLU A 165 9.34 -3.87 -8.46
CA GLU A 165 9.79 -2.69 -7.73
C GLU A 165 8.81 -2.27 -6.64
N ARG A 166 7.50 -2.24 -6.96
CA ARG A 166 6.44 -1.96 -5.99
C ARG A 166 6.42 -2.98 -4.85
N ALA A 167 6.53 -4.27 -5.18
CA ALA A 167 6.56 -5.33 -4.18
C ALA A 167 7.77 -5.20 -3.24
N CYS A 168 8.95 -4.85 -3.75
CA CYS A 168 10.14 -4.61 -2.92
C CYS A 168 9.93 -3.43 -1.96
N ARG A 169 9.36 -2.32 -2.43
CA ARG A 169 9.07 -1.15 -1.59
C ARG A 169 8.07 -1.48 -0.48
N GLN A 170 6.98 -2.19 -0.84
CA GLN A 170 5.97 -2.63 0.12
C GLN A 170 6.57 -3.54 1.19
N ARG A 171 7.37 -4.54 0.80
CA ARG A 171 8.00 -5.47 1.74
C ARG A 171 8.92 -4.75 2.73
N LYS A 172 9.71 -3.78 2.27
CA LYS A 172 10.54 -2.96 3.17
C LYS A 172 9.69 -2.15 4.16
N ALA A 173 8.56 -1.60 3.74
CA ALA A 173 7.67 -0.87 4.62
C ALA A 173 7.08 -1.79 5.72
N GLU A 174 6.67 -3.01 5.35
CA GLU A 174 6.20 -4.02 6.31
C GLU A 174 7.27 -4.38 7.34
N LEU A 175 8.51 -4.60 6.90
CA LEU A 175 9.63 -4.93 7.80
C LEU A 175 9.95 -3.78 8.77
N ARG A 176 9.86 -2.53 8.32
CA ARG A 176 10.02 -1.34 9.19
C ARG A 176 8.88 -1.22 10.19
N ALA A 177 7.64 -1.42 9.74
CA ALA A 177 6.48 -1.37 10.61
C ALA A 177 6.54 -2.46 11.70
N ALA A 178 6.97 -3.67 11.34
CA ALA A 178 7.20 -4.76 12.29
C ALA A 178 8.33 -4.44 13.29
N ALA A 179 9.39 -3.77 12.85
CA ALA A 179 10.48 -3.34 13.73
C ALA A 179 10.11 -2.15 14.64
N ALA A 180 9.08 -1.36 14.26
CA ALA A 180 8.66 -0.15 14.96
C ALA A 180 7.67 -0.40 16.11
N ILE A 181 7.28 -1.65 16.40
CA ILE A 181 6.38 -1.94 17.52
C ILE A 181 7.04 -1.48 18.84
N PRO A 182 6.51 -0.43 19.52
CA PRO A 182 7.13 0.12 20.70
C PRO A 182 7.00 -0.86 21.87
N ALA A 183 8.10 -1.08 22.59
CA ALA A 183 8.09 -1.80 23.85
C ALA A 183 7.07 -1.13 24.80
N VAL A 184 6.05 -1.89 25.19
CA VAL A 184 5.05 -1.48 26.19
C VAL A 184 5.81 -1.03 27.44
N PRO A 185 5.67 0.23 27.89
CA PRO A 185 6.31 0.67 29.12
C PRO A 185 5.64 -0.07 30.29
N LEU A 186 6.43 -0.90 30.98
CA LEU A 186 6.02 -1.54 32.23
C LEU A 186 5.55 -0.46 33.23
N PRO A 187 4.42 -0.65 33.94
CA PRO A 187 3.89 0.32 34.87
C PRO A 187 4.91 0.60 35.98
N ARG A 188 5.30 1.87 36.10
CA ARG A 188 6.23 2.38 37.10
C ARG A 188 5.56 2.33 38.47
N ALA A 189 6.10 1.53 39.39
CA ALA A 189 5.62 1.41 40.76
C ALA A 189 5.53 2.78 41.45
N GLU A 190 4.36 3.11 41.97
CA GLU A 190 4.09 4.30 42.76
C GLU A 190 4.94 4.32 44.03
N LYS A 191 5.62 5.45 44.23
CA LYS A 191 6.50 5.71 45.37
C LYS A 191 5.65 6.31 46.50
N VAL A 192 5.27 5.48 47.47
CA VAL A 192 4.64 5.95 48.72
C VAL A 192 5.66 6.73 49.54
N ALA A 193 5.29 7.95 49.94
CA ALA A 193 6.10 8.85 50.76
C ALA A 193 5.61 8.87 52.22
N SER A 194 6.55 8.80 53.18
CA SER A 194 6.55 9.35 54.57
C SER A 194 7.55 8.50 55.42
N VAL A 195 8.40 8.94 56.35
CA VAL A 195 8.63 10.16 57.19
C VAL A 195 10.04 9.98 57.88
N PRO A 196 10.65 11.00 58.56
CA PRO A 196 12.11 11.16 58.71
C PRO A 196 12.70 10.93 60.13
N LYS A 197 14.02 10.70 60.25
CA LYS A 197 14.91 11.26 61.32
C LYS A 197 16.42 10.95 61.09
N ALA A 198 17.26 11.94 61.38
CA ALA A 198 18.75 11.99 61.26
C ALA A 198 19.48 11.40 62.51
N PRO A 199 20.81 11.54 62.76
CA PRO A 199 21.92 12.11 61.93
C PRO A 199 23.29 11.36 62.00
N THR A 200 24.27 11.84 61.20
CA THR A 200 25.77 11.81 61.38
C THR A 200 26.48 10.44 61.28
N VAL A 201 27.54 10.25 60.47
CA VAL A 201 28.97 10.40 60.83
C VAL A 201 29.89 10.33 59.58
N ALA A 202 30.87 11.24 59.56
CA ALA A 202 32.24 11.24 59.01
C ALA A 202 32.62 10.80 57.57
N ARG A 203 33.38 11.71 56.94
CA ARG A 203 34.32 11.62 55.80
C ARG A 203 35.27 10.40 55.80
N VAL A 204 35.55 9.86 54.61
CA VAL A 204 36.88 9.33 54.13
C VAL A 204 36.95 9.48 52.58
N PRO A 205 38.12 9.73 51.94
CA PRO A 205 38.20 10.29 50.58
C PRO A 205 38.44 9.27 49.45
N VAL A 206 38.12 9.74 48.23
CA VAL A 206 38.70 9.49 46.89
C VAL A 206 39.49 8.19 46.66
N VAL A 207 38.98 7.34 45.76
CA VAL A 207 39.80 6.56 44.82
C VAL A 207 39.16 6.62 43.42
N GLU A 208 39.93 7.15 42.48
CA GLU A 208 39.63 7.31 41.07
C GLU A 208 39.91 5.97 40.35
N SER A 209 38.85 5.29 39.90
CA SER A 209 38.95 4.02 39.17
C SER A 209 38.79 4.27 37.67
N ARG A 210 39.88 4.15 36.92
CA ARG A 210 39.90 4.20 35.45
C ARG A 210 39.10 3.02 34.86
N PRO A 211 38.26 3.21 33.83
CA PRO A 211 37.61 2.12 33.13
C PRO A 211 38.59 1.42 32.17
N MET A 212 38.66 0.09 32.25
CA MET A 212 39.34 -0.77 31.30
C MET A 212 38.58 -0.85 29.95
N PRO A 213 39.29 -1.09 28.83
CA PRO A 213 38.67 -1.33 27.53
C PRO A 213 37.98 -2.70 27.48
N ALA A 214 36.74 -2.73 26.99
CA ALA A 214 35.94 -3.93 26.80
C ALA A 214 36.48 -4.82 25.65
N PRO A 215 36.35 -6.16 25.75
CA PRO A 215 36.72 -7.09 24.68
C PRO A 215 35.76 -6.99 23.48
N ARG A 216 36.32 -7.11 22.25
CA ARG A 216 35.55 -7.14 21.00
C ARG A 216 34.62 -8.35 20.94
N PRO A 217 33.38 -8.21 20.43
CA PRO A 217 32.50 -9.35 20.20
C PRO A 217 33.01 -10.24 19.04
N PRO A 218 32.70 -11.55 19.08
CA PRO A 218 33.09 -12.49 18.05
C PRO A 218 32.30 -12.26 16.75
N THR A 219 32.99 -12.42 15.63
CA THR A 219 32.42 -12.45 14.27
C THR A 219 31.36 -13.56 14.16
N PRO A 220 30.16 -13.28 13.64
CA PRO A 220 29.16 -14.32 13.41
C PRO A 220 29.65 -15.27 12.31
N GLN A 221 29.78 -16.55 12.67
CA GLN A 221 29.92 -17.63 11.70
C GLN A 221 28.64 -17.67 10.86
N ARG A 222 28.80 -17.59 9.53
CA ARG A 222 27.71 -17.80 8.57
C ARG A 222 27.09 -19.17 8.82
N ASP A 223 25.81 -19.17 9.18
CA ASP A 223 25.00 -20.36 9.35
C ASP A 223 25.02 -21.21 8.08
N THR A 224 25.50 -22.44 8.25
CA THR A 224 25.58 -23.50 7.24
C THR A 224 24.19 -23.96 6.77
N ALA A 225 23.11 -23.50 7.41
CA ALA A 225 21.73 -23.82 7.05
C ALA A 225 21.29 -23.20 5.71
N ILE A 226 21.68 -21.95 5.43
CA ILE A 226 21.30 -21.26 4.17
C ILE A 226 22.02 -21.90 2.97
N SER A 227 23.30 -22.26 3.14
CA SER A 227 24.06 -22.98 2.12
C SER A 227 23.52 -24.39 1.85
N ARG A 228 22.92 -25.03 2.85
CA ARG A 228 22.31 -26.37 2.72
C ARG A 228 20.97 -26.32 2.00
N ALA A 229 20.14 -25.32 2.30
CA ALA A 229 18.86 -25.11 1.62
C ALA A 229 19.02 -24.78 0.12
N LEU A 230 20.08 -24.04 -0.25
CA LEU A 230 20.41 -23.77 -1.66
C LEU A 230 20.88 -25.01 -2.42
N ALA A 231 21.65 -25.90 -1.78
CA ALA A 231 22.13 -27.13 -2.41
C ALA A 231 21.02 -28.18 -2.60
N GLU A 232 20.03 -28.24 -1.69
CA GLU A 232 18.86 -29.11 -1.82
C GLU A 232 17.87 -28.60 -2.89
N ALA A 233 17.75 -27.29 -3.07
CA ALA A 233 16.95 -26.70 -4.14
C ALA A 233 17.51 -26.98 -5.55
N GLU A 234 18.85 -27.02 -5.71
CA GLU A 234 19.48 -27.40 -6.99
C GLU A 234 19.27 -28.89 -7.34
N GLN A 235 19.21 -29.79 -6.35
CA GLN A 235 18.93 -31.21 -6.59
C GLN A 235 17.45 -31.48 -6.88
N ALA A 236 16.52 -30.74 -6.25
CA ALA A 236 15.08 -30.88 -6.49
C ALA A 236 14.63 -30.33 -7.86
N SER A 237 15.43 -29.46 -8.49
CA SER A 237 15.08 -28.86 -9.79
C SER A 237 15.21 -29.82 -10.99
N GLY A 238 15.73 -31.04 -10.82
CA GLY A 238 15.75 -32.05 -11.90
C GLY A 238 16.41 -31.58 -13.21
N LYS A 239 17.24 -30.52 -13.17
CA LYS A 239 17.91 -29.97 -14.34
C LYS A 239 19.22 -30.71 -14.55
N THR A 240 19.13 -31.88 -15.15
CA THR A 240 20.26 -32.50 -15.84
C THR A 240 20.72 -31.52 -16.91
N VAL A 241 21.78 -30.76 -16.62
CA VAL A 241 22.47 -29.93 -17.61
C VAL A 241 23.13 -30.89 -18.60
N SER A 242 22.38 -31.25 -19.64
CA SER A 242 22.94 -31.85 -20.85
C SER A 242 23.92 -30.85 -21.44
N ARG A 243 25.21 -31.07 -21.18
CA ARG A 243 26.31 -30.41 -21.88
C ARG A 243 26.24 -30.83 -23.34
N LYS A 244 25.54 -30.04 -24.17
CA LYS A 244 25.62 -30.16 -25.62
C LYS A 244 26.73 -29.25 -26.11
N ALA A 245 27.87 -29.87 -26.38
CA ALA A 245 28.92 -29.31 -27.20
C ALA A 245 28.40 -29.06 -28.62
N GLN A 246 28.60 -27.85 -29.14
CA GLN A 246 28.66 -27.50 -30.57
C GLN A 246 29.17 -26.04 -30.62
N SER A 247 30.44 -25.75 -30.93
CA SER A 247 31.20 -25.97 -32.17
C SER A 247 30.66 -25.18 -33.36
N ARG A 248 31.54 -24.30 -33.88
CA ARG A 248 31.51 -23.54 -35.15
C ARG A 248 30.52 -22.36 -35.20
N GLY A 249 30.88 -21.19 -35.72
CA GLY A 249 32.10 -20.77 -36.39
C GLY A 249 31.96 -19.31 -36.87
N GLN A 250 33.12 -18.69 -37.10
CA GLN A 250 33.40 -17.55 -37.98
C GLN A 250 32.34 -16.46 -38.20
N ARG A 251 32.68 -15.23 -37.81
CA ARG A 251 32.43 -13.98 -38.55
C ARG A 251 33.57 -13.03 -38.20
N ASP A 252 34.65 -13.06 -38.97
CA ASP A 252 34.85 -12.30 -40.20
C ASP A 252 34.85 -10.79 -39.94
N SER A 253 36.05 -10.29 -39.67
CA SER A 253 36.41 -8.90 -39.43
C SER A 253 36.61 -8.19 -40.77
N GLY A 254 35.49 -7.83 -41.41
CA GLY A 254 35.43 -6.96 -42.59
C GLY A 254 35.83 -5.52 -42.26
N ARG A 255 37.13 -5.26 -42.42
CA ARG A 255 37.85 -3.98 -42.32
C ARG A 255 37.20 -2.90 -43.19
N ARG A 256 36.86 -1.76 -42.57
CA ARG A 256 36.34 -0.54 -43.21
C ARG A 256 37.27 -0.07 -44.33
N GLY A 257 36.68 0.12 -45.52
CA GLY A 257 37.28 0.86 -46.62
C GLY A 257 37.47 2.32 -46.24
N GLY A 258 38.71 2.79 -46.34
CA GLY A 258 39.02 4.21 -46.42
C GLY A 258 38.85 4.67 -47.87
N GLY A 259 37.96 5.63 -48.08
CA GLY A 259 37.89 6.42 -49.30
C GLY A 259 38.11 7.88 -48.95
N GLN A 260 39.35 8.36 -49.15
CA GLN A 260 39.64 9.78 -49.32
C GLN A 260 40.05 9.98 -50.78
N ARG A 261 39.41 10.98 -51.40
CA ARG A 261 39.88 11.88 -52.47
C ARG A 261 40.17 11.28 -53.84
#